data_AF-A0A068F4T0-F1
#
_entry.id   AF-A0A068F4T0-F1
#
_cell.length_a   1.000
_cell.length_b   1.000
_cell.length_c   1.000
_cell.angle_alpha   90.00
_cell.angle_beta   90.00
_cell.angle_gamma   90.00
#
_symmetry.space_group_name_H-M   'P 1'
#
loop_
_entity.id
_entity.type
_entity.pdbx_description
1 polymer ?
#
loop_
_entity_poly.entity_id
_entity_poly.type
_entity_poly.pdbx_seq_one_letter_code
_entity_poly.pdbx_strand_id
1 'polypeptide(L)'
;FWSYATSTFIVSILAGHPPYSLYLPYINWRNSKWEFIVVSVIEWMLMDGACAQEVANDAYAAVYVCILRAHVNILRLRISKLCSNPDKSLEDNVEDLKLCIVDHKNIIE
;
A
#
# COMPACT_ATOMS: atom_id res chain seq x y z
N PHE A 1 9.90 -3.21 11.82
CA PHE A 1 10.65 -3.04 10.56
C PHE A 1 11.70 -1.93 10.65
N TRP A 2 11.32 -0.68 10.91
CA TRP A 2 12.23 0.47 10.92
C TRP A 2 13.30 0.44 12.02
N SER A 3 12.94 -0.02 13.22
CA SER A 3 13.89 -0.25 14.32
C SER A 3 14.93 -1.32 13.98
N TYR A 4 14.54 -2.36 13.23
CA TYR A 4 15.43 -3.40 12.77
C TYR A 4 16.42 -2.86 11.73
N ALA A 5 15.93 -2.15 10.70
CA ALA A 5 16.77 -1.56 9.66
C ALA A 5 17.79 -0.56 10.23
N THR A 6 17.35 0.32 11.14
CA THR A 6 18.25 1.30 11.80
C THR A 6 19.25 0.62 12.73
N SER A 7 18.84 -0.37 13.53
CA SER A 7 19.78 -1.12 14.39
C SER A 7 20.84 -1.88 13.58
N THR A 8 20.45 -2.50 12.45
CA THR A 8 21.36 -3.23 11.56
C THR A 8 22.36 -2.27 10.92
N PHE A 9 21.91 -1.10 10.46
CA PHE A 9 22.77 -0.05 9.94
C PHE A 9 23.79 0.43 10.98
N ILE A 10 23.36 0.72 12.21
CA ILE A 10 24.25 1.16 13.30
C ILE A 10 25.30 0.08 13.61
N VAL A 11 24.88 -1.18 13.77
CA VAL A 11 25.79 -2.30 14.08
C VAL A 11 26.82 -2.49 12.96
N SER A 12 26.39 -2.39 11.71
CA SER A 12 27.28 -2.61 10.55
C SER A 12 28.29 -1.48 10.38
N ILE A 13 27.90 -0.23 10.65
CA ILE A 13 28.82 0.90 10.72
C ILE A 13 29.87 0.69 11.81
N LEU A 14 29.47 0.25 13.00
CA LEU A 14 30.40 -0.05 14.10
C LEU A 14 31.34 -1.21 13.76
N ALA A 15 30.87 -2.19 12.99
CA ALA A 15 31.67 -3.33 12.54
C ALA A 15 32.57 -3.02 11.33
N GLY A 16 32.42 -1.84 10.70
CA GLY A 16 33.28 -1.40 9.59
C GLY A 16 33.00 -2.08 8.25
N HIS A 17 31.79 -2.62 8.06
CA HIS A 17 31.35 -3.21 6.79
C HIS A 17 29.96 -2.67 6.39
N PRO A 18 29.62 -2.63 5.09
CA PRO A 18 28.29 -2.23 4.64
C PRO A 18 27.21 -3.17 5.21
N PRO A 19 26.00 -2.67 5.53
CA PRO A 19 24.95 -3.43 6.18
C PRO A 19 24.50 -4.71 5.46
N TYR A 20 24.37 -4.65 4.14
CA TYR A 20 23.86 -5.71 3.30
C TYR A 20 24.86 -6.14 2.22
N SER A 21 25.99 -5.42 2.09
CA SER A 21 27.09 -5.74 1.19
C SER A 21 26.63 -5.95 -0.26
N LEU A 22 25.74 -5.07 -0.72
CA LEU A 22 25.23 -5.05 -2.08
C LEU A 22 26.34 -4.64 -3.06
N TYR A 23 26.34 -5.27 -4.22
CA TYR A 23 27.26 -4.93 -5.28
C TYR A 23 26.77 -3.68 -6.02
N LEU A 24 27.42 -2.54 -5.77
CA LEU A 24 27.21 -1.29 -6.51
C LEU A 24 28.33 -1.13 -7.55
N PRO A 25 28.04 -1.23 -8.86
CA PRO A 25 29.07 -1.32 -9.89
C PRO A 25 29.97 -0.08 -10.02
N TYR A 26 29.52 1.07 -9.51
CA TYR A 26 30.23 2.35 -9.63
C TYR A 26 30.87 2.85 -8.33
N ILE A 27 30.67 2.16 -7.19
CA ILE A 27 31.13 2.62 -5.88
C ILE A 27 31.87 1.49 -5.17
N ASN A 28 33.10 1.72 -4.72
CA ASN A 28 33.89 0.73 -4.02
C ASN A 28 34.08 1.13 -2.55
N TRP A 29 33.27 0.54 -1.68
CA TRP A 29 33.30 0.82 -0.24
C TRP A 29 34.65 0.53 0.43
N ARG A 30 35.55 -0.24 -0.22
CA ARG A 30 36.92 -0.50 0.27
C ARG A 30 37.93 0.60 -0.08
N ASN A 31 37.59 1.49 -1.00
CA ASN A 31 38.51 2.50 -1.55
C ASN A 31 38.60 3.76 -0.68
N SER A 32 37.49 4.18 -0.05
CA SER A 32 37.44 5.40 0.74
C SER A 32 36.38 5.35 1.84
N LYS A 33 36.63 6.04 2.96
CA LYS A 33 35.63 6.22 4.04
C LYS A 33 34.37 6.94 3.55
N TRP A 34 34.51 7.84 2.57
CA TRP A 34 33.37 8.53 1.97
C TRP A 34 32.50 7.56 1.17
N GLU A 35 33.13 6.77 0.29
CA GLU A 35 32.44 5.72 -0.48
C GLU A 35 31.76 4.71 0.44
N PHE A 36 32.40 4.31 1.54
CA PHE A 36 31.81 3.46 2.57
C PHE A 36 30.51 4.03 3.17
N ILE A 37 30.51 5.30 3.57
CA ILE A 37 29.32 5.96 4.15
C ILE A 37 28.22 6.06 3.09
N VAL A 38 28.55 6.47 1.86
CA VAL A 38 27.59 6.60 0.77
C VAL A 38 26.92 5.25 0.48
N VAL A 39 27.68 4.17 0.32
CA VAL A 39 27.14 2.81 0.10
C VAL A 39 26.24 2.39 1.26
N SER A 40 26.70 2.59 2.51
CA SER A 40 25.93 2.19 3.69
C SER A 40 24.61 2.94 3.81
N VAL A 41 24.58 4.23 3.47
CA VAL A 41 23.35 5.04 3.47
C VAL A 41 22.40 4.60 2.35
N ILE A 42 22.91 4.34 1.14
CA ILE A 42 22.11 3.83 0.03
C ILE A 42 21.47 2.49 0.41
N GLU A 43 22.26 1.56 0.95
CA GLU A 43 21.78 0.25 1.42
C GLU A 43 20.70 0.38 2.50
N TRP A 44 20.88 1.30 3.43
CA TRP A 44 19.89 1.59 4.46
C TRP A 44 18.58 2.14 3.88
N MET A 45 18.64 3.10 2.94
CA MET A 45 17.45 3.65 2.28
C MET A 45 16.70 2.60 1.46
N LEU A 46 17.41 1.70 0.78
CA LEU A 46 16.79 0.60 0.04
C LEU A 46 16.05 -0.36 0.97
N MET A 47 16.67 -0.72 2.09
CA MET A 47 16.02 -1.58 3.09
C MET A 47 14.82 -0.90 3.74
N ASP A 48 14.91 0.39 4.04
CA ASP A 48 13.82 1.17 4.62
C ASP A 48 12.62 1.26 3.66
N GLY A 49 12.89 1.51 2.37
CA GLY A 49 11.88 1.47 1.31
C GLY A 49 11.22 0.10 1.16
N ALA A 50 12.00 -0.98 1.18
CA ALA A 50 11.46 -2.35 1.16
C ALA A 50 10.57 -2.63 2.37
N CYS A 51 11.02 -2.24 3.57
CA CYS A 51 10.24 -2.34 4.80
C CYS A 51 8.93 -1.54 4.73
N ALA A 52 8.94 -0.35 4.15
CA ALA A 52 7.74 0.47 3.96
C ALA A 52 6.74 -0.20 3.00
N GLN A 53 7.24 -0.80 1.91
CA GLN A 53 6.41 -1.54 0.96
C GLN A 53 5.75 -2.76 1.61
N GLU A 54 6.48 -3.52 2.43
CA GLU A 54 5.93 -4.67 3.17
C GLU A 54 4.82 -4.23 4.13
N VAL A 55 5.03 -3.15 4.89
CA VAL A 55 3.99 -2.61 5.79
C VAL A 55 2.75 -2.16 5.00
N ALA A 56 2.94 -1.54 3.84
CA ALA A 56 1.83 -1.17 2.97
C ALA A 56 1.08 -2.40 2.45
N ASN A 57 1.79 -3.46 2.07
CA ASN A 57 1.20 -4.71 1.61
C ASN A 57 0.41 -5.43 2.73
N ASP A 58 0.96 -5.47 3.94
CA ASP A 58 0.28 -6.05 5.11
C ASP A 58 -1.03 -5.32 5.44
N ALA A 59 -1.03 -3.99 5.32
CA ALA A 59 -2.21 -3.18 5.55
C ALA A 59 -3.19 -3.17 4.37
N TYR A 60 -2.71 -3.43 3.15
CA TYR A 60 -3.50 -3.32 1.92
C TYR A 60 -4.77 -4.15 1.97
N ALA A 61 -4.67 -5.42 2.36
CA ALA A 61 -5.81 -6.32 2.43
C ALA A 61 -6.89 -5.81 3.42
N ALA A 62 -6.48 -5.33 4.59
CA ALA A 62 -7.40 -4.81 5.59
C ALA A 62 -8.10 -3.53 5.11
N VAL A 63 -7.35 -2.60 4.52
CA VAL A 63 -7.90 -1.36 3.96
C VAL A 63 -8.88 -1.67 2.81
N TYR A 64 -8.51 -2.59 1.93
CA TYR A 64 -9.34 -3.01 0.81
C TYR A 64 -10.67 -3.63 1.28
N VAL A 65 -10.63 -4.53 2.27
CA VAL A 65 -11.85 -5.12 2.87
C VAL A 65 -12.74 -4.05 3.51
N CYS A 66 -12.16 -3.06 4.19
CA CYS A 66 -12.92 -1.94 4.76
C CYS A 66 -13.64 -1.13 3.67
N ILE A 67 -12.94 -0.83 2.57
CA ILE A 67 -13.51 -0.12 1.42
C ILE A 67 -14.64 -0.95 0.80
N LEU A 68 -14.41 -2.24 0.54
CA LEU A 68 -15.44 -3.14 0.01
C LEU A 68 -16.68 -3.19 0.91
N ARG A 69 -16.50 -3.30 2.23
CA ARG A 69 -17.60 -3.31 3.19
C ARG A 69 -18.41 -2.00 3.16
N ALA A 70 -17.75 -0.86 2.99
CA ALA A 70 -18.42 0.42 2.83
C ALA A 70 -19.28 0.45 1.55
N HIS A 71 -18.74 -0.01 0.42
CA HIS A 71 -19.48 -0.09 -0.84
C HIS A 71 -20.69 -1.02 -0.76
N VAL A 72 -20.53 -2.21 -0.15
CA VAL A 72 -21.64 -3.15 0.07
C VAL A 72 -22.73 -2.54 0.96
N ASN A 73 -22.34 -1.80 2.01
CA ASN A 73 -23.31 -1.12 2.87
C ASN A 73 -24.07 0.00 2.12
N ILE A 74 -23.39 0.78 1.29
CA ILE A 74 -24.02 1.81 0.46
C ILE A 74 -25.00 1.17 -0.53
N LEU A 75 -24.60 0.07 -1.18
CA LEU A 75 -25.45 -0.69 -2.08
C LEU A 75 -26.70 -1.20 -1.34
N ARG A 76 -26.53 -1.80 -0.16
CA ARG A 76 -27.63 -2.25 0.70
C ARG A 76 -28.59 -1.10 1.02
N LEU A 77 -28.08 0.08 1.38
CA LEU A 77 -28.91 1.25 1.68
C LEU A 77 -29.69 1.73 0.45
N ARG A 78 -29.06 1.76 -0.73
CA ARG A 78 -29.73 2.14 -1.99
C ARG A 78 -30.84 1.15 -2.35
N ILE A 79 -30.57 -0.15 -2.27
CA ILE A 79 -31.57 -1.21 -2.49
C ILE A 79 -32.72 -1.08 -1.48
N SER A 80 -32.43 -0.81 -0.20
CA SER A 80 -33.49 -0.65 0.82
C SER A 80 -34.40 0.56 0.58
N LYS A 81 -33.94 1.56 -0.18
CA LYS A 81 -34.70 2.76 -0.55
C LYS A 81 -35.38 2.63 -1.91
N LEU A 82 -35.11 1.55 -2.65
CA LEU A 82 -35.73 1.30 -3.95
C LEU A 82 -37.24 1.10 -3.76
N CYS A 83 -38.05 1.65 -4.66
CA CYS A 83 -39.52 1.66 -4.56
C CYS A 83 -40.10 2.29 -3.28
N SER A 84 -39.29 2.99 -2.48
CA SER A 84 -39.78 3.67 -1.26
C SER A 84 -40.38 5.05 -1.55
N ASN A 85 -40.17 5.59 -2.76
CA ASN A 85 -40.70 6.88 -3.16
C ASN A 85 -41.98 6.67 -4.00
N PRO A 86 -43.17 7.06 -3.50
CA PRO A 86 -44.44 6.87 -4.22
C PRO A 86 -44.55 7.71 -5.49
N ASP A 87 -43.72 8.75 -5.66
CA ASP A 87 -43.72 9.63 -6.83
C ASP A 87 -42.89 9.09 -8.01
N LYS A 88 -42.17 7.96 -7.86
CA LYS A 88 -41.34 7.36 -8.92
C LYS A 88 -42.09 6.27 -9.68
N SER A 89 -41.93 6.26 -11.01
CA SER A 89 -42.44 5.17 -11.86
C SER A 89 -41.70 3.86 -11.57
N LEU A 90 -42.31 2.73 -11.93
CA LEU A 90 -41.66 1.42 -11.91
C LEU A 90 -40.41 1.41 -12.81
N GLU A 91 -40.48 2.06 -13.98
CA GLU A 91 -39.34 2.15 -14.91
C GLU A 91 -38.16 2.91 -14.30
N ASP A 92 -38.41 4.01 -13.60
CA ASP A 92 -37.37 4.78 -12.92
C ASP A 92 -36.67 3.96 -11.82
N ASN A 93 -37.43 3.14 -11.08
CA ASN A 93 -36.85 2.25 -10.07
C ASN A 93 -36.01 1.11 -10.69
N VAL A 94 -36.37 0.64 -11.88
CA VAL A 94 -35.58 -0.37 -12.62
C VAL A 94 -34.28 0.25 -13.16
N GLU A 95 -34.34 1.48 -13.64
CA GLU A 95 -33.16 2.25 -14.08
C GLU A 95 -32.17 2.45 -12.92
N ASP A 96 -32.66 2.88 -11.75
CA ASP A 96 -31.86 3.05 -10.52
C ASP A 96 -31.17 1.75 -10.08
N LEU A 97 -31.84 0.61 -10.22
CA LEU A 97 -31.27 -0.70 -9.91
C LEU A 97 -30.13 -1.06 -10.87
N LYS A 98 -30.31 -0.83 -12.18
CA LYS A 98 -29.25 -1.06 -13.17
C LYS A 98 -28.02 -0.20 -12.88
N LEU A 99 -28.23 1.08 -12.55
CA LEU A 99 -27.17 1.99 -12.14
C LEU A 99 -26.41 1.50 -10.91
N CYS A 100 -27.12 0.98 -9.90
CA CYS A 100 -26.47 0.39 -8.72
C CYS A 100 -25.60 -0.83 -9.05
N ILE A 101 -26.03 -1.67 -10.00
CA ILE A 101 -25.28 -2.84 -10.44
C ILE A 101 -24.03 -2.42 -11.24
N VAL A 102 -24.17 -1.45 -12.14
CA VAL A 102 -23.06 -0.91 -12.94
C VAL A 102 -22.03 -0.21 -12.05
N ASP A 103 -22.47 0.62 -11.09
CA ASP A 103 -21.59 1.23 -10.09
C ASP A 103 -20.80 0.16 -9.32
N HIS A 104 -21.47 -0.89 -8.84
CA HIS A 104 -20.80 -1.95 -8.09
C HIS A 104 -19.79 -2.72 -8.95
N LYS A 105 -20.13 -2.97 -10.23
CA LYS A 105 -19.23 -3.61 -11.18
C LYS A 105 -17.98 -2.77 -11.46
N ASN A 106 -18.15 -1.47 -11.72
CA ASN A 106 -17.05 -0.54 -12.02
C ASN A 106 -16.10 -0.29 -10.85
N ILE A 107 -16.50 -0.62 -9.62
CA ILE A 107 -15.66 -0.50 -8.41
C ILE A 107 -14.80 -1.77 -8.22
N ILE A 108 -15.22 -2.90 -8.81
CA ILE A 108 -14.55 -4.20 -8.68
C ILE A 108 -13.58 -4.46 -9.85
N GLU A 109 -13.91 -4.00 -11.06
CA GLU A 109 -13.04 -4.01 -12.25
C GLU A 109 -12.00 -2.88 -12.22
#